data_AF-A0A950BYH2-F1
#
_entry.id   AF-A0A950BYH2-F1
#
_cell.length_a   1.000
_cell.length_b   1.000
_cell.length_c   1.000
_cell.angle_alpha   90.00
_cell.angle_beta   90.00
_cell.angle_gamma   90.00
#
_symmetry.space_group_name_H-M   'P 1'
#
loop_
_entity.id
_entity.type
_entity.pdbx_description
1 polymer ?
#
loop_
_entity_poly.entity_id
_entity_poly.type
_entity_poly.pdbx_seq_one_letter_code
_entity_poly.pdbx_strand_id
1 'polypeptide(L)'
;MSSSKRTFFVACVILCVLSWSCVARSGGSSDTASAGTAQTASDARVPRYDHIFVIVEENKNAQIIGGPDAPELTAFAKAYGQATSFYAETHPSEPNYVALVGGSTFGIFDDDAYYCKRGDKRPHCAGAWVPWYPDHTVTAPNLGTQLQQAGRTWKNYNESLPEPGSLAVVGADPKDPTGPLVYASKHSGFINFADVQNSPKRAQLLVDFAQLDDDVQSNTLPNFALIIPNLCNDMHGASRNVPEDCEGSNEAGLIRRGDAHAKSLVDELMSTKTWRSSDRDAIVITFDEDDHHGKEGCCGIDKNDPTNSGGGRIPTIVITNHGPRGVVDKTPYSHYSLLRTIEDAFGIREYLAHAGAPDVIPMSALFAQN
;
A
#
# COMPACT_ATOMS: atom_id res chain seq x y z
N MET A 1 20.96 49.01 52.43
CA MET A 1 20.56 48.20 53.59
C MET A 1 20.50 46.74 53.15
N SER A 2 21.31 45.88 53.81
CA SER A 2 21.27 44.40 53.97
C SER A 2 20.87 43.52 52.76
N SER A 3 21.79 42.79 52.11
CA SER A 3 22.32 41.43 52.47
C SER A 3 21.30 40.30 52.24
N SER A 4 21.51 39.32 51.34
CA SER A 4 22.42 38.16 51.49
C SER A 4 22.61 37.47 50.11
N LYS A 5 23.80 37.41 49.50
CA LYS A 5 24.87 36.38 49.59
C LYS A 5 24.42 34.91 49.56
N ARG A 6 24.89 34.15 48.54
CA ARG A 6 25.89 33.05 48.66
C ARG A 6 26.45 32.60 47.29
N THR A 7 27.70 32.20 47.35
CA THR A 7 28.77 32.20 46.33
C THR A 7 29.15 30.76 45.93
N PHE A 8 29.43 30.54 44.63
CA PHE A 8 30.61 29.85 44.00
C PHE A 8 31.13 28.49 44.52
N PHE A 9 31.49 27.57 43.59
CA PHE A 9 32.86 27.40 43.07
C PHE A 9 32.99 26.29 42.00
N VAL A 10 33.85 26.56 41.02
CA VAL A 10 34.38 25.67 39.96
C VAL A 10 35.64 24.97 40.50
N ALA A 11 35.91 23.72 40.11
CA ALA A 11 37.28 23.22 39.99
C ALA A 11 37.38 22.00 39.05
N CYS A 12 38.39 22.04 38.19
CA CYS A 12 38.75 21.04 37.19
C CYS A 12 40.17 20.52 37.51
N VAL A 13 40.56 19.45 36.82
CA VAL A 13 41.94 18.93 36.57
C VAL A 13 42.52 17.95 37.62
N ILE A 14 42.91 16.74 37.19
CA ILE A 14 44.31 16.27 37.00
C ILE A 14 44.33 14.75 36.70
N LEU A 15 45.01 14.41 35.59
CA LEU A 15 45.46 13.08 35.17
C LEU A 15 46.61 12.56 36.05
N CYS A 16 46.69 11.24 36.27
CA CYS A 16 47.97 10.57 36.50
C CYS A 16 47.95 9.14 35.93
N VAL A 17 48.87 8.89 35.00
CA VAL A 17 49.26 7.58 34.44
C VAL A 17 50.33 6.98 35.35
N LEU A 18 50.33 5.66 35.57
CA LEU A 18 51.57 4.89 35.83
C LEU A 18 51.33 3.38 35.64
N SER A 19 52.22 2.80 34.85
CA SER A 19 52.37 1.41 34.42
C SER A 19 53.15 0.55 35.42
N TRP A 20 52.86 -0.76 35.51
CA TRP A 20 53.90 -1.82 35.47
C TRP A 20 53.36 -3.25 35.33
N SER A 21 54.28 -4.16 35.01
CA SER A 21 54.14 -5.34 34.15
C SER A 21 53.76 -6.67 34.82
N CYS A 22 53.23 -7.55 33.95
CA CYS A 22 53.18 -9.02 33.89
C CYS A 22 53.79 -9.88 35.02
N VAL A 23 52.98 -10.85 35.50
CA VAL A 23 53.41 -12.24 35.78
C VAL A 23 52.32 -13.20 35.27
N ALA A 24 52.72 -14.17 34.46
CA ALA A 24 51.88 -15.25 33.96
C ALA A 24 51.79 -16.41 34.97
N ARG A 25 50.60 -16.99 35.14
CA ARG A 25 50.46 -18.40 35.52
C ARG A 25 49.17 -19.01 34.94
N SER A 26 49.36 -20.19 34.40
CA SER A 26 48.50 -21.03 33.59
C SER A 26 47.34 -21.71 34.34
N GLY A 27 46.24 -21.96 33.62
CA GLY A 27 45.45 -23.18 33.73
C GLY A 27 44.01 -23.00 34.22
N GLY A 28 43.05 -23.23 33.32
CA GLY A 28 41.64 -23.41 33.67
C GLY A 28 40.71 -23.08 32.51
N SER A 29 40.35 -24.09 31.72
CA SER A 29 39.25 -24.00 30.75
C SER A 29 37.95 -23.69 31.48
N SER A 30 37.27 -22.63 31.05
CA SER A 30 35.84 -22.45 31.26
C SER A 30 35.26 -21.87 29.99
N ASP A 31 34.47 -22.70 29.31
CA ASP A 31 33.59 -22.35 28.21
C ASP A 31 32.73 -21.14 28.58
N THR A 32 33.07 -19.97 28.04
CA THR A 32 32.12 -18.87 27.95
C THR A 32 31.36 -19.05 26.66
N ALA A 33 30.20 -19.72 26.77
CA ALA A 33 29.17 -19.72 25.77
C ALA A 33 28.89 -18.25 25.37
N SER A 34 29.22 -17.93 24.12
CA SER A 34 28.74 -16.74 23.45
C SER A 34 27.21 -16.79 23.53
N ALA A 35 26.63 -15.88 24.31
CA ALA A 35 25.20 -15.60 24.26
C ALA A 35 24.90 -15.09 22.85
N GLY A 36 24.57 -16.02 21.95
CA GLY A 36 23.95 -15.69 20.68
C GLY A 36 22.67 -14.94 21.01
N THR A 37 22.63 -13.67 20.63
CA THR A 37 21.36 -12.95 20.48
C THR A 37 20.46 -13.84 19.64
N ALA A 38 19.42 -14.39 20.26
CA ALA A 38 18.37 -15.10 19.56
C ALA A 38 17.82 -14.14 18.49
N GLN A 39 18.09 -14.46 17.24
CA GLN A 39 17.48 -13.81 16.10
C GLN A 39 15.98 -14.02 16.25
N THR A 40 15.25 -12.94 16.51
CA THR A 40 13.79 -13.00 16.50
C THR A 40 13.37 -13.46 15.11
N ALA A 41 12.45 -14.42 15.04
CA ALA A 41 11.94 -15.00 13.80
C ALA A 41 11.23 -13.99 12.87
N SER A 42 11.25 -12.69 13.21
CA SER A 42 10.59 -11.58 12.50
C SER A 42 11.42 -10.99 11.36
N ASP A 43 12.61 -11.50 11.07
CA ASP A 43 13.51 -10.95 10.06
C ASP A 43 13.81 -11.94 8.91
N ALA A 44 12.87 -12.85 8.64
CA ALA A 44 12.85 -13.56 7.36
C ALA A 44 12.65 -12.49 6.28
N ARG A 45 13.75 -12.13 5.60
CA ARG A 45 13.73 -11.10 4.56
C ARG A 45 12.78 -11.51 3.46
N VAL A 46 11.92 -10.58 3.03
CA VAL A 46 11.15 -10.72 1.78
C VAL A 46 12.15 -11.04 0.66
N PRO A 47 11.93 -12.12 -0.12
CA PRO A 47 12.81 -12.45 -1.23
C PRO A 47 12.74 -11.38 -2.32
N ARG A 48 13.69 -11.42 -3.27
CA ARG A 48 13.68 -10.49 -4.39
C ARG A 48 12.61 -10.87 -5.40
N TYR A 49 11.86 -9.89 -5.88
CA TYR A 49 10.87 -10.05 -6.94
C TYR A 49 11.29 -9.35 -8.22
N ASP A 50 10.90 -9.93 -9.35
CA ASP A 50 11.01 -9.31 -10.66
C ASP A 50 9.76 -8.46 -10.92
N HIS A 51 8.56 -8.99 -10.63
CA HIS A 51 7.29 -8.29 -10.76
C HIS A 51 6.37 -8.43 -9.54
N ILE A 52 5.72 -7.33 -9.15
CA ILE A 52 4.62 -7.32 -8.18
C ILE A 52 3.45 -6.53 -8.78
N PHE A 53 2.32 -7.20 -8.93
CA PHE A 53 1.06 -6.61 -9.38
C PHE A 53 0.14 -6.46 -8.17
N VAL A 54 -0.38 -5.26 -7.90
CA VAL A 54 -1.33 -5.01 -6.82
C VAL A 54 -2.65 -4.61 -7.45
N ILE A 55 -3.67 -5.42 -7.26
CA ILE A 55 -5.06 -5.15 -7.62
C ILE A 55 -5.76 -4.64 -6.36
N VAL A 56 -6.35 -3.45 -6.44
CA VAL A 56 -7.10 -2.85 -5.33
C VAL A 56 -8.57 -2.79 -5.71
N GLU A 57 -9.39 -3.49 -4.94
CA GLU A 57 -10.85 -3.47 -4.97
C GLU A 57 -11.37 -2.53 -3.87
N GLU A 58 -12.68 -2.29 -3.77
CA GLU A 58 -13.25 -1.22 -2.96
C GLU A 58 -14.26 -1.68 -1.90
N ASN A 59 -14.17 -1.07 -0.72
CA ASN A 59 -15.20 -1.04 0.31
C ASN A 59 -15.77 -2.41 0.66
N LYS A 60 -14.93 -3.38 1.04
CA LYS A 60 -15.39 -4.70 1.51
C LYS A 60 -14.67 -5.13 2.77
N ASN A 61 -15.44 -5.59 3.74
CA ASN A 61 -14.88 -6.27 4.90
C ASN A 61 -14.38 -7.68 4.53
N ALA A 62 -13.47 -8.21 5.35
CA ALA A 62 -12.85 -9.52 5.15
C ALA A 62 -13.83 -10.72 5.07
N GLN A 63 -15.11 -10.58 5.45
CA GLN A 63 -16.11 -11.65 5.44
C GLN A 63 -16.62 -11.99 4.03
N ILE A 64 -16.31 -11.19 3.00
CA ILE A 64 -16.62 -11.62 1.62
C ILE A 64 -15.87 -12.90 1.25
N ILE A 65 -14.70 -13.15 1.87
CA ILE A 65 -13.98 -14.41 1.71
C ILE A 65 -14.75 -15.54 2.41
N GLY A 66 -15.18 -16.53 1.64
CA GLY A 66 -16.08 -17.59 2.09
C GLY A 66 -17.56 -17.28 1.86
N GLY A 67 -17.89 -16.07 1.42
CA GLY A 67 -19.24 -15.66 1.04
C GLY A 67 -19.69 -16.27 -0.30
N PRO A 68 -21.01 -16.34 -0.56
CA PRO A 68 -21.55 -16.93 -1.78
C PRO A 68 -21.33 -16.06 -3.03
N ASP A 69 -21.13 -14.76 -2.85
CA ASP A 69 -21.00 -13.79 -3.94
C ASP A 69 -19.55 -13.57 -4.39
N ALA A 70 -18.56 -14.04 -3.63
CA ALA A 70 -17.12 -13.96 -3.98
C ALA A 70 -16.43 -15.34 -4.06
N PRO A 71 -16.95 -16.29 -4.89
CA PRO A 71 -16.38 -17.63 -4.98
C PRO A 71 -14.94 -17.65 -5.49
N GLU A 72 -14.54 -16.75 -6.37
CA GLU A 72 -13.22 -16.77 -7.00
C GLU A 72 -12.13 -16.22 -6.08
N LEU A 73 -12.37 -15.09 -5.41
CA LEU A 73 -11.51 -14.59 -4.33
C LEU A 73 -11.38 -15.64 -3.22
N THR A 74 -12.47 -16.32 -2.88
CA THR A 74 -12.44 -17.44 -1.93
C THR A 74 -11.57 -18.59 -2.42
N ALA A 75 -11.61 -18.90 -3.72
CA ALA A 75 -10.77 -19.94 -4.31
C ALA A 75 -9.29 -19.54 -4.29
N PHE A 76 -8.95 -18.29 -4.64
CA PHE A 76 -7.58 -17.78 -4.57
C PHE A 76 -7.04 -17.78 -3.13
N ALA A 77 -7.81 -17.30 -2.16
CA ALA A 77 -7.42 -17.30 -0.75
C ALA A 77 -7.10 -18.71 -0.23
N LYS A 78 -7.88 -19.73 -0.65
CA LYS A 78 -7.64 -21.14 -0.28
C LYS A 78 -6.44 -21.75 -1.00
N ALA A 79 -6.21 -21.38 -2.26
CA ALA A 79 -5.14 -21.95 -3.08
C ALA A 79 -3.77 -21.32 -2.80
N TYR A 80 -3.72 -20.04 -2.44
CA TYR A 80 -2.49 -19.26 -2.31
C TYR A 80 -2.31 -18.76 -0.88
N GLY A 81 -1.94 -17.49 -0.67
CA GLY A 81 -1.81 -16.87 0.64
C GLY A 81 -3.00 -15.97 0.97
N GLN A 82 -3.43 -15.97 2.22
CA GLN A 82 -4.42 -15.04 2.76
C GLN A 82 -3.90 -14.38 4.04
N ALA A 83 -3.91 -13.04 4.06
CA ALA A 83 -3.77 -12.27 5.29
C ALA A 83 -5.16 -12.14 5.94
N THR A 84 -5.36 -12.79 7.08
CA THR A 84 -6.66 -12.79 7.79
C THR A 84 -6.79 -11.66 8.81
N SER A 85 -5.75 -10.85 8.97
CA SER A 85 -5.69 -9.69 9.86
C SER A 85 -5.04 -8.51 9.14
N PHE A 86 -5.54 -8.20 7.95
CA PHE A 86 -5.15 -7.01 7.19
C PHE A 86 -6.16 -5.89 7.44
N TYR A 87 -5.69 -4.68 7.72
CA TYR A 87 -6.51 -3.55 8.10
C TYR A 87 -6.18 -2.30 7.29
N ALA A 88 -7.21 -1.55 6.91
CA ALA A 88 -7.06 -0.26 6.27
C ALA A 88 -6.69 0.85 7.27
N GLU A 89 -6.13 1.95 6.77
CA GLU A 89 -5.65 3.05 7.60
C GLU A 89 -6.78 3.94 8.12
N THR A 90 -7.80 4.20 7.31
CA THR A 90 -8.90 5.10 7.67
C THR A 90 -10.13 4.90 6.76
N HIS A 91 -11.16 5.70 6.99
CA HIS A 91 -12.17 6.04 5.98
C HIS A 91 -12.06 7.54 5.65
N PRO A 92 -12.36 7.99 4.41
CA PRO A 92 -12.81 7.22 3.23
C PRO A 92 -11.64 6.77 2.32
N SER A 93 -11.94 6.35 1.08
CA SER A 93 -11.02 5.66 0.15
C SER A 93 -9.70 6.39 -0.16
N GLU A 94 -9.73 7.67 -0.58
CA GLU A 94 -8.55 8.40 -1.07
C GLU A 94 -7.31 8.28 -0.17
N PRO A 95 -7.40 8.54 1.16
CA PRO A 95 -6.24 8.43 2.04
C PRO A 95 -5.63 7.02 2.10
N ASN A 96 -6.38 5.93 1.91
CA ASN A 96 -5.83 4.56 1.89
C ASN A 96 -4.97 4.31 0.63
N TYR A 97 -5.38 4.85 -0.53
CA TYR A 97 -4.55 4.80 -1.75
C TYR A 97 -3.27 5.62 -1.62
N VAL A 98 -3.36 6.80 -1.02
CA VAL A 98 -2.19 7.65 -0.74
C VAL A 98 -1.27 6.96 0.28
N ALA A 99 -1.83 6.31 1.30
CA ALA A 99 -1.09 5.50 2.27
C ALA A 99 -0.35 4.32 1.62
N LEU A 100 -1.01 3.60 0.72
CA LEU A 100 -0.43 2.46 0.00
C LEU A 100 0.82 2.84 -0.82
N VAL A 101 0.83 4.01 -1.45
CA VAL A 101 1.95 4.43 -2.33
C VAL A 101 2.90 5.44 -1.68
N GLY A 102 2.51 6.09 -0.59
CA GLY A 102 3.27 7.15 0.08
C GLY A 102 3.64 6.87 1.53
N GLY A 103 3.10 5.81 2.13
CA GLY A 103 3.37 5.44 3.52
C GLY A 103 2.73 6.36 4.55
N SER A 104 1.80 7.24 4.15
CA SER A 104 1.04 8.12 5.04
C SER A 104 -0.23 8.57 4.33
N THR A 105 -1.27 8.88 5.10
CA THR A 105 -2.45 9.60 4.58
C THR A 105 -2.15 11.09 4.34
N PHE A 106 -1.00 11.59 4.83
CA PHE A 106 -0.61 13.01 4.79
C PHE A 106 -1.66 13.96 5.38
N GLY A 107 -2.50 13.44 6.28
CA GLY A 107 -3.59 14.17 6.91
C GLY A 107 -4.85 14.30 6.04
N ILE A 108 -4.87 13.70 4.84
CA ILE A 108 -6.08 13.57 4.00
C ILE A 108 -7.12 12.74 4.76
N PHE A 109 -8.38 13.20 4.77
CA PHE A 109 -9.47 12.58 5.52
C PHE A 109 -10.80 12.54 4.77
N ASP A 110 -10.82 12.97 3.52
CA ASP A 110 -12.00 12.92 2.66
C ASP A 110 -11.60 12.53 1.23
N ASP A 111 -12.59 12.45 0.34
CA ASP A 111 -12.47 12.05 -1.07
C ASP A 111 -12.55 13.27 -2.02
N ASP A 112 -12.29 14.47 -1.53
CA ASP A 112 -12.20 15.64 -2.41
C ASP A 112 -11.04 15.46 -3.41
N ALA A 113 -11.10 16.16 -4.55
CA ALA A 113 -10.12 15.93 -5.61
C ALA A 113 -8.67 16.15 -5.16
N TYR A 114 -7.75 15.36 -5.71
CA TYR A 114 -6.30 15.40 -5.46
C TYR A 114 -5.60 16.79 -5.49
N TYR A 115 -6.25 17.81 -6.06
CA TYR A 115 -5.74 19.19 -6.12
C TYR A 115 -6.30 20.11 -5.05
N CYS A 116 -7.24 19.65 -4.23
CA CYS A 116 -7.96 20.44 -3.25
C CYS A 116 -7.03 20.85 -2.11
N LYS A 117 -7.24 22.07 -1.64
CA LYS A 117 -6.49 22.64 -0.52
C LYS A 117 -7.36 23.63 0.22
N ARG A 118 -6.92 24.04 1.41
CA ARG A 118 -7.67 24.96 2.26
C ARG A 118 -8.16 26.20 1.51
N GLY A 119 -9.47 26.45 1.60
CA GLY A 119 -10.17 27.60 1.04
C GLY A 119 -10.49 27.47 -0.46
N ASP A 120 -10.22 26.33 -1.08
CA ASP A 120 -10.54 26.11 -2.48
C ASP A 120 -12.05 26.06 -2.72
N LYS A 121 -12.45 26.52 -3.90
CA LYS A 121 -13.85 26.58 -4.36
C LYS A 121 -14.03 25.94 -5.73
N ARG A 122 -12.97 25.33 -6.27
CA ARG A 122 -13.05 24.52 -7.48
C ARG A 122 -14.05 23.36 -7.26
N PRO A 123 -14.65 22.83 -8.35
CA PRO A 123 -15.46 21.62 -8.26
C PRO A 123 -14.71 20.50 -7.50
N HIS A 124 -15.45 19.64 -6.80
CA HIS A 124 -14.87 18.53 -6.03
C HIS A 124 -13.97 18.91 -4.84
N CYS A 125 -14.02 20.17 -4.37
CA CYS A 125 -13.37 20.59 -3.11
C CYS A 125 -14.42 21.02 -2.07
N ALA A 126 -15.40 20.16 -1.79
CA ALA A 126 -16.53 20.52 -0.95
C ALA A 126 -16.17 20.58 0.54
N GLY A 127 -15.19 19.81 0.99
CA GLY A 127 -14.64 19.78 2.36
C GLY A 127 -13.62 20.88 2.65
N ALA A 128 -13.08 21.53 1.63
CA ALA A 128 -11.96 22.48 1.69
C ALA A 128 -12.15 23.76 2.54
N TRP A 129 -13.28 23.93 3.23
CA TRP A 129 -13.60 25.14 4.01
C TRP A 129 -13.11 25.11 5.47
N VAL A 130 -12.71 23.94 5.99
CA VAL A 130 -12.27 23.85 7.40
C VAL A 130 -10.86 24.43 7.60
N PRO A 131 -10.54 25.06 8.75
CA PRO A 131 -9.27 25.77 8.94
C PRO A 131 -8.01 24.90 8.88
N TRP A 132 -8.15 23.60 9.13
CA TRP A 132 -7.09 22.59 9.17
C TRP A 132 -7.18 21.63 7.97
N TYR A 133 -7.85 22.02 6.90
CA TYR A 133 -7.96 21.19 5.70
C TYR A 133 -6.58 20.95 5.06
N PRO A 134 -6.20 19.69 4.80
CA PRO A 134 -4.90 19.33 4.22
C PRO A 134 -4.78 19.80 2.77
N ASP A 135 -3.56 19.83 2.24
CA ASP A 135 -3.35 19.94 0.80
C ASP A 135 -3.36 18.53 0.23
N HIS A 136 -4.29 18.22 -0.66
CA HIS A 136 -4.39 16.89 -1.30
C HIS A 136 -3.24 16.69 -2.32
N THR A 137 -2.56 17.76 -2.72
CA THR A 137 -1.33 17.69 -3.52
C THR A 137 -0.12 17.47 -2.61
N VAL A 138 0.23 16.20 -2.44
CA VAL A 138 1.32 15.73 -1.60
C VAL A 138 2.68 16.10 -2.20
N THR A 139 3.50 16.82 -1.41
CA THR A 139 4.88 17.16 -1.75
C THR A 139 5.85 16.29 -0.92
N ALA A 140 5.83 14.99 -1.19
CA ALA A 140 6.69 13.99 -0.55
C ALA A 140 7.10 12.90 -1.57
N PRO A 141 8.14 12.09 -1.31
CA PRO A 141 8.43 10.91 -2.11
C PRO A 141 7.28 9.90 -2.08
N ASN A 142 7.13 9.15 -3.16
CA ASN A 142 6.22 8.00 -3.28
C ASN A 142 6.97 6.77 -3.81
N LEU A 143 6.32 5.61 -3.76
CA LEU A 143 6.87 4.33 -4.20
C LEU A 143 7.39 4.39 -5.64
N GLY A 144 6.68 5.09 -6.54
CA GLY A 144 7.09 5.27 -7.93
C GLY A 144 8.45 5.97 -8.06
N THR A 145 8.74 6.94 -7.19
CA THR A 145 10.06 7.58 -7.14
C THR A 145 11.15 6.65 -6.64
N GLN A 146 10.91 5.86 -5.60
CA GLN A 146 11.88 4.90 -5.07
C GLN A 146 12.17 3.80 -6.09
N LEU A 147 11.14 3.29 -6.78
CA LEU A 147 11.29 2.28 -7.83
C LEU A 147 12.18 2.80 -8.96
N GLN A 148 11.94 4.03 -9.44
CA GLN A 148 12.80 4.64 -10.47
C GLN A 148 14.25 4.80 -9.98
N GLN A 149 14.46 5.22 -8.74
CA GLN A 149 15.80 5.33 -8.14
C GLN A 149 16.49 3.96 -8.01
N ALA A 150 15.74 2.91 -7.76
CA ALA A 150 16.21 1.52 -7.74
C ALA A 150 16.36 0.89 -9.13
N GLY A 151 16.15 1.66 -10.21
CA GLY A 151 16.22 1.16 -11.59
C GLY A 151 15.08 0.21 -11.98
N ARG A 152 13.93 0.33 -11.32
CA ARG A 152 12.71 -0.44 -11.58
C ARG A 152 11.68 0.38 -12.33
N THR A 153 10.90 -0.30 -13.18
CA THR A 153 9.78 0.31 -13.90
C THR A 153 8.49 0.18 -13.09
N TRP A 154 7.59 1.14 -13.25
CA TRP A 154 6.27 1.10 -12.64
C TRP A 154 5.23 1.72 -13.56
N LYS A 155 3.98 1.27 -13.42
CA LYS A 155 2.79 1.92 -14.00
C LYS A 155 1.62 1.82 -13.02
N ASN A 156 0.70 2.77 -13.14
CA ASN A 156 -0.59 2.72 -12.48
C ASN A 156 -1.67 2.59 -13.56
N TYR A 157 -2.29 1.42 -13.62
CA TYR A 157 -3.38 1.10 -14.53
C TYR A 157 -4.69 1.39 -13.81
N ASN A 158 -5.46 2.36 -14.30
CA ASN A 158 -6.76 2.73 -13.76
C ASN A 158 -7.79 2.50 -14.86
N GLU A 159 -8.70 1.55 -14.69
CA GLU A 159 -9.69 1.25 -15.70
C GLU A 159 -10.57 2.48 -15.97
N SER A 160 -10.86 2.74 -17.25
CA SER A 160 -11.64 3.88 -17.71
C SER A 160 -10.97 5.25 -17.49
N LEU A 161 -9.65 5.29 -17.26
CA LEU A 161 -8.90 6.56 -17.27
C LEU A 161 -9.03 7.24 -18.64
N PRO A 162 -9.50 8.51 -18.74
CA PRO A 162 -9.80 9.14 -20.03
C PRO A 162 -8.64 9.18 -21.02
N GLU A 163 -7.44 9.49 -20.53
CA GLU A 163 -6.19 9.42 -21.29
C GLU A 163 -4.98 9.24 -20.36
N PRO A 164 -3.80 8.82 -20.88
CA PRO A 164 -2.59 8.74 -20.06
C PRO A 164 -2.28 10.05 -19.33
N GLY A 165 -2.17 9.98 -18.00
CA GLY A 165 -1.94 11.14 -17.13
C GLY A 165 -3.13 12.10 -17.02
N SER A 166 -4.35 11.66 -17.32
CA SER A 166 -5.54 12.51 -17.24
C SER A 166 -5.70 13.11 -15.84
N LEU A 167 -6.09 14.38 -15.82
CA LEU A 167 -6.37 15.16 -14.62
C LEU A 167 -7.87 15.15 -14.24
N ALA A 168 -8.67 14.35 -14.94
CA ALA A 168 -10.09 14.18 -14.66
C ALA A 168 -10.31 13.67 -13.23
N VAL A 169 -11.28 14.27 -12.52
CA VAL A 169 -11.66 13.79 -11.17
C VAL A 169 -12.52 12.54 -11.27
N VAL A 170 -13.43 12.54 -12.25
CA VAL A 170 -14.28 11.41 -12.65
C VAL A 170 -14.35 11.36 -14.18
N GLY A 171 -14.58 10.18 -14.75
CA GLY A 171 -14.57 9.99 -16.21
C GLY A 171 -15.46 8.83 -16.66
N ALA A 172 -15.98 8.93 -17.89
CA ALA A 172 -16.59 7.79 -18.57
C ALA A 172 -15.48 6.92 -19.19
N ASP A 173 -15.82 5.67 -19.49
CA ASP A 173 -14.94 4.79 -20.26
C ASP A 173 -14.55 5.47 -21.60
N PRO A 174 -13.25 5.57 -21.95
CA PRO A 174 -12.81 6.08 -23.25
C PRO A 174 -13.48 5.40 -24.46
N LYS A 175 -13.90 4.14 -24.32
CA LYS A 175 -14.61 3.34 -25.33
C LYS A 175 -16.10 3.69 -25.42
N ASP A 176 -16.68 4.27 -24.37
CA ASP A 176 -18.03 4.86 -24.37
C ASP A 176 -18.04 6.23 -23.65
N PRO A 177 -17.56 7.30 -24.31
CA PRO A 177 -17.48 8.63 -23.71
C PRO A 177 -18.83 9.25 -23.33
N THR A 178 -19.94 8.65 -23.79
CA THR A 178 -21.31 9.08 -23.46
C THR A 178 -21.94 8.28 -22.33
N GLY A 179 -21.23 7.25 -21.86
CA GLY A 179 -21.66 6.33 -20.83
C GLY A 179 -21.61 6.92 -19.42
N PRO A 180 -21.88 6.08 -18.40
CA PRO A 180 -21.77 6.47 -17.02
C PRO A 180 -20.33 6.84 -16.65
N LEU A 181 -20.18 7.76 -15.67
CA LEU A 181 -18.88 8.08 -15.10
C LEU A 181 -18.48 6.97 -14.12
N VAL A 182 -17.53 6.14 -14.53
CA VAL A 182 -17.08 4.95 -13.80
C VAL A 182 -15.62 5.04 -13.36
N TYR A 183 -14.83 5.95 -13.93
CA TYR A 183 -13.50 6.27 -13.41
C TYR A 183 -13.61 7.29 -12.28
N ALA A 184 -12.80 7.11 -11.22
CA ALA A 184 -12.68 8.03 -10.09
C ALA A 184 -11.20 8.20 -9.67
N SER A 185 -10.68 9.42 -9.77
CA SER A 185 -9.27 9.72 -9.45
C SER A 185 -8.87 9.49 -8.00
N LYS A 186 -9.84 9.52 -7.07
CA LYS A 186 -9.63 9.22 -5.65
C LYS A 186 -9.05 7.81 -5.41
N HIS A 187 -9.26 6.88 -6.36
CA HIS A 187 -8.70 5.53 -6.27
C HIS A 187 -7.26 5.43 -6.83
N SER A 188 -6.67 6.48 -7.42
CA SER A 188 -5.36 6.35 -8.08
C SER A 188 -4.18 6.36 -7.10
N GLY A 189 -4.24 7.19 -6.04
CA GLY A 189 -3.16 7.44 -5.09
C GLY A 189 -1.96 8.21 -5.67
N PHE A 190 -1.39 7.77 -6.80
CA PHE A 190 -0.24 8.43 -7.43
C PHE A 190 -0.56 9.83 -7.94
N ILE A 191 -1.80 10.09 -8.37
CA ILE A 191 -2.22 11.41 -8.86
C ILE A 191 -2.13 12.49 -7.77
N ASN A 192 -2.18 12.13 -6.48
CA ASN A 192 -2.02 13.05 -5.36
C ASN A 192 -0.60 13.62 -5.24
N PHE A 193 0.41 13.01 -5.88
CA PHE A 193 1.79 13.45 -5.70
C PHE A 193 2.20 14.52 -6.70
N ALA A 194 2.71 15.64 -6.19
CA ALA A 194 3.11 16.79 -6.99
C ALA A 194 4.17 16.43 -8.05
N ASP A 195 5.04 15.46 -7.77
CA ASP A 195 6.09 15.05 -8.70
C ASP A 195 5.55 14.19 -9.87
N VAL A 196 4.40 13.54 -9.69
CA VAL A 196 3.64 12.85 -10.75
C VAL A 196 2.90 13.89 -11.58
N GLN A 197 2.13 14.78 -10.93
CA GLN A 197 1.36 15.84 -11.61
C GLN A 197 2.24 16.76 -12.46
N ASN A 198 3.40 17.18 -11.93
CA ASN A 198 4.27 18.17 -12.59
C ASN A 198 5.29 17.55 -13.56
N SER A 199 5.34 16.22 -13.70
CA SER A 199 6.27 15.53 -14.60
C SER A 199 5.50 14.83 -15.71
N PRO A 200 5.52 15.35 -16.96
CA PRO A 200 4.85 14.70 -18.09
C PRO A 200 5.27 13.23 -18.27
N LYS A 201 6.53 12.90 -17.96
CA LYS A 201 7.03 11.53 -18.03
C LYS A 201 6.42 10.60 -16.98
N ARG A 202 6.13 11.09 -15.77
CA ARG A 202 5.49 10.28 -14.71
C ARG A 202 3.98 10.27 -14.86
N ALA A 203 3.37 11.38 -15.26
CA ALA A 203 1.95 11.42 -15.60
C ALA A 203 1.60 10.36 -16.66
N GLN A 204 2.44 10.18 -17.69
CA GLN A 204 2.26 9.13 -18.71
C GLN A 204 2.38 7.69 -18.20
N LEU A 205 2.71 7.46 -16.93
CA LEU A 205 2.70 6.13 -16.30
C LEU A 205 1.34 5.81 -15.65
N LEU A 206 0.45 6.80 -15.54
CA LEU A 206 -0.96 6.59 -15.18
C LEU A 206 -1.72 6.36 -16.49
N VAL A 207 -2.25 5.16 -16.68
CA VAL A 207 -2.78 4.70 -17.97
C VAL A 207 -4.08 3.92 -17.78
N ASP A 208 -4.86 3.78 -18.84
CA ASP A 208 -6.06 2.93 -18.89
C ASP A 208 -5.71 1.44 -19.08
N PHE A 209 -6.69 0.55 -18.88
CA PHE A 209 -6.58 -0.89 -19.12
C PHE A 209 -6.32 -1.26 -20.58
N ALA A 210 -6.65 -0.41 -21.57
CA ALA A 210 -6.15 -0.63 -22.94
C ALA A 210 -4.61 -0.72 -22.99
N GLN A 211 -3.90 0.03 -22.15
CA GLN A 211 -2.44 -0.08 -22.04
C GLN A 211 -2.02 -1.34 -21.26
N LEU A 212 -2.83 -1.81 -20.30
CA LEU A 212 -2.60 -3.10 -19.63
C LEU A 212 -2.66 -4.24 -20.64
N ASP A 213 -3.70 -4.26 -21.48
CA ASP A 213 -3.89 -5.24 -22.57
C ASP A 213 -2.66 -5.24 -23.50
N ASP A 214 -2.19 -4.06 -23.91
CA ASP A 214 -1.02 -3.90 -24.78
C ASP A 214 0.27 -4.40 -24.11
N ASP A 215 0.47 -4.10 -22.82
CA ASP A 215 1.66 -4.51 -22.06
C ASP A 215 1.68 -6.03 -21.80
N VAL A 216 0.51 -6.63 -21.54
CA VAL A 216 0.33 -8.09 -21.44
C VAL A 216 0.68 -8.75 -22.77
N GLN A 217 0.07 -8.29 -23.88
CA GLN A 217 0.26 -8.88 -25.20
C GLN A 217 1.71 -8.74 -25.70
N SER A 218 2.34 -7.60 -25.44
CA SER A 218 3.73 -7.31 -25.81
C SER A 218 4.76 -7.87 -24.83
N ASN A 219 4.32 -8.40 -23.68
CA ASN A 219 5.17 -8.86 -22.58
C ASN A 219 6.14 -7.76 -22.08
N THR A 220 5.61 -6.56 -21.87
CA THR A 220 6.34 -5.37 -21.39
C THR A 220 5.81 -4.82 -20.07
N LEU A 221 5.08 -5.64 -19.31
CA LEU A 221 4.61 -5.32 -17.96
C LEU A 221 5.74 -4.77 -17.06
N PRO A 222 5.46 -3.75 -16.23
CA PRO A 222 6.46 -3.11 -15.37
C PRO A 222 6.85 -4.00 -14.19
N ASN A 223 7.97 -3.68 -13.52
CA ASN A 223 8.33 -4.36 -12.26
C ASN A 223 7.23 -4.18 -11.21
N PHE A 224 6.62 -2.99 -11.09
CA PHE A 224 5.48 -2.76 -10.22
C PHE A 224 4.27 -2.26 -11.01
N ALA A 225 3.12 -2.88 -10.80
CA ALA A 225 1.84 -2.40 -11.33
C ALA A 225 0.86 -2.18 -10.18
N LEU A 226 0.31 -0.97 -10.09
CA LEU A 226 -0.90 -0.72 -9.31
C LEU A 226 -2.09 -0.74 -10.28
N ILE A 227 -2.99 -1.70 -10.13
CA ILE A 227 -4.11 -2.00 -11.01
C ILE A 227 -5.39 -1.72 -10.25
N ILE A 228 -6.19 -0.79 -10.75
CA ILE A 228 -7.42 -0.33 -10.11
C ILE A 228 -8.55 -0.47 -11.12
N PRO A 229 -9.47 -1.43 -10.91
CA PRO A 229 -10.71 -1.51 -11.68
C PRO A 229 -11.56 -0.25 -11.49
N ASN A 230 -12.52 -0.02 -12.40
CA ASN A 230 -13.41 1.13 -12.31
C ASN A 230 -14.52 0.87 -11.29
N LEU A 231 -15.33 1.89 -11.00
CA LEU A 231 -16.43 1.83 -10.02
C LEU A 231 -17.43 0.69 -10.24
N CYS A 232 -17.54 0.13 -11.45
CA CYS A 232 -18.39 -1.05 -11.64
C CYS A 232 -17.66 -2.34 -11.24
N ASN A 233 -16.37 -2.42 -11.54
CA ASN A 233 -15.60 -3.64 -11.46
C ASN A 233 -14.76 -3.76 -10.18
N ASP A 234 -14.65 -2.70 -9.39
CA ASP A 234 -13.96 -2.65 -8.09
C ASP A 234 -14.86 -3.04 -6.90
N MET A 235 -16.12 -3.40 -7.16
CA MET A 235 -17.17 -3.65 -6.14
C MET A 235 -17.70 -2.42 -5.39
N HIS A 236 -17.31 -1.19 -5.73
CA HIS A 236 -17.86 0.04 -5.11
C HIS A 236 -19.27 0.35 -5.63
N GLY A 237 -19.45 0.25 -6.94
CA GLY A 237 -20.64 0.65 -7.67
C GLY A 237 -20.71 2.14 -8.00
N ALA A 238 -21.51 2.44 -9.02
CA ALA A 238 -21.86 3.80 -9.42
C ALA A 238 -23.38 4.01 -9.39
N SER A 239 -23.84 5.26 -9.41
CA SER A 239 -25.25 5.58 -9.08
C SER A 239 -26.10 6.09 -10.24
N ARG A 240 -25.57 6.20 -11.47
CA ARG A 240 -26.30 6.82 -12.60
C ARG A 240 -26.09 6.08 -13.91
N ASN A 241 -27.18 5.65 -14.54
CA ASN A 241 -27.20 5.02 -15.87
C ASN A 241 -26.22 3.84 -15.99
N VAL A 242 -26.08 3.06 -14.93
CA VAL A 242 -25.24 1.86 -14.89
C VAL A 242 -26.10 0.61 -14.98
N PRO A 243 -25.54 -0.54 -15.41
CA PRO A 243 -26.19 -1.84 -15.30
C PRO A 243 -26.55 -2.18 -13.84
N GLU A 244 -27.56 -3.04 -13.65
CA GLU A 244 -28.08 -3.45 -12.33
C GLU A 244 -26.98 -4.01 -11.40
N ASP A 245 -26.03 -4.75 -11.94
CA ASP A 245 -24.90 -5.34 -11.21
C ASP A 245 -23.74 -4.35 -10.97
N CYS A 246 -23.89 -3.09 -11.38
CA CYS A 246 -23.02 -1.95 -11.05
C CYS A 246 -23.73 -0.87 -10.21
N GLU A 247 -25.04 -1.00 -9.96
CA GLU A 247 -25.74 -0.06 -9.09
C GLU A 247 -25.19 -0.13 -7.66
N GLY A 248 -24.78 1.02 -7.11
CA GLY A 248 -24.23 1.12 -5.74
C GLY A 248 -25.13 0.54 -4.63
N SER A 249 -26.43 0.38 -4.88
CA SER A 249 -27.37 -0.25 -3.94
C SER A 249 -27.45 -1.78 -4.04
N ASN A 250 -26.81 -2.40 -5.04
CA ASN A 250 -26.84 -3.84 -5.28
C ASN A 250 -25.52 -4.50 -4.86
N GLU A 251 -25.27 -4.53 -3.55
CA GLU A 251 -24.02 -5.03 -2.97
C GLU A 251 -23.64 -6.45 -3.47
N ALA A 252 -24.60 -7.39 -3.47
CA ALA A 252 -24.34 -8.74 -3.96
C ALA A 252 -23.99 -8.78 -5.46
N GLY A 253 -24.60 -7.90 -6.27
CA GLY A 253 -24.25 -7.72 -7.68
C GLY A 253 -22.83 -7.20 -7.87
N LEU A 254 -22.47 -6.17 -7.09
CA LEU A 254 -21.14 -5.56 -7.11
C LEU A 254 -20.05 -6.56 -6.72
N ILE A 255 -20.26 -7.34 -5.65
CA ILE A 255 -19.31 -8.36 -5.22
C ILE A 255 -19.13 -9.42 -6.31
N ARG A 256 -20.21 -9.95 -6.91
CA ARG A 256 -20.09 -10.94 -7.99
C ARG A 256 -19.38 -10.39 -9.23
N ARG A 257 -19.65 -9.14 -9.58
CA ARG A 257 -19.02 -8.47 -10.72
C ARG A 257 -17.53 -8.29 -10.50
N GLY A 258 -17.12 -7.72 -9.36
CA GLY A 258 -15.71 -7.55 -9.04
C GLY A 258 -14.98 -8.87 -8.86
N ASP A 259 -15.62 -9.90 -8.27
CA ASP A 259 -15.01 -11.22 -8.07
C ASP A 259 -14.65 -11.88 -9.42
N ALA A 260 -15.56 -11.80 -10.39
CA ALA A 260 -15.32 -12.27 -11.75
C ALA A 260 -14.28 -11.42 -12.50
N HIS A 261 -14.26 -10.10 -12.26
CA HIS A 261 -13.30 -9.19 -12.89
C HIS A 261 -11.88 -9.39 -12.36
N ALA A 262 -11.71 -9.42 -11.02
CA ALA A 262 -10.45 -9.74 -10.34
C ALA A 262 -9.90 -11.09 -10.81
N LYS A 263 -10.76 -12.11 -10.95
CA LYS A 263 -10.37 -13.39 -11.55
C LYS A 263 -9.82 -13.23 -12.97
N SER A 264 -10.49 -12.46 -13.81
CA SER A 264 -10.07 -12.26 -15.20
C SER A 264 -8.68 -11.60 -15.26
N LEU A 265 -8.45 -10.57 -14.43
CA LEU A 265 -7.14 -9.92 -14.30
C LEU A 265 -6.06 -10.89 -13.82
N VAL A 266 -6.35 -11.68 -12.78
CA VAL A 266 -5.41 -12.68 -12.26
C VAL A 266 -5.07 -13.72 -13.32
N ASP A 267 -6.08 -14.30 -13.99
CA ASP A 267 -5.88 -15.29 -15.04
C ASP A 267 -5.06 -14.74 -16.20
N GLU A 268 -5.30 -13.49 -16.61
CA GLU A 268 -4.54 -12.80 -17.65
C GLU A 268 -3.08 -12.61 -17.24
N LEU A 269 -2.81 -12.04 -16.07
CA LEU A 269 -1.46 -11.85 -15.55
C LEU A 269 -0.71 -13.18 -15.43
N MET A 270 -1.37 -14.23 -14.92
CA MET A 270 -0.81 -15.57 -14.81
C MET A 270 -0.55 -16.25 -16.16
N SER A 271 -1.19 -15.76 -17.24
CA SER A 271 -0.98 -16.27 -18.60
C SER A 271 0.28 -15.73 -19.29
N THR A 272 0.82 -14.62 -18.78
CA THR A 272 1.96 -13.92 -19.38
C THR A 272 3.25 -14.75 -19.36
N LYS A 273 4.19 -14.44 -20.27
CA LYS A 273 5.52 -15.04 -20.19
C LYS A 273 6.26 -14.54 -18.96
N THR A 274 6.08 -13.28 -18.59
CA THR A 274 6.58 -12.69 -17.33
C THR A 274 6.31 -13.65 -16.17
N TRP A 275 5.04 -13.95 -15.88
CA TRP A 275 4.65 -14.83 -14.78
C TRP A 275 5.19 -16.26 -14.88
N ARG A 276 5.27 -16.81 -16.10
CA ARG A 276 5.66 -18.21 -16.36
C ARG A 276 7.17 -18.42 -16.44
N SER A 277 7.96 -17.35 -16.57
CA SER A 277 9.39 -17.42 -16.86
C SER A 277 10.29 -17.26 -15.63
N SER A 278 9.73 -16.82 -14.51
CA SER A 278 10.44 -16.61 -13.25
C SER A 278 9.73 -17.35 -12.11
N ASP A 279 10.44 -17.53 -11.00
CA ASP A 279 9.86 -17.90 -9.69
C ASP A 279 9.94 -16.68 -8.74
N ARG A 280 9.71 -15.48 -9.27
CA ARG A 280 9.92 -14.20 -8.57
C ARG A 280 8.81 -13.19 -8.84
N ASP A 281 7.57 -13.64 -9.05
CA ASP A 281 6.43 -12.76 -9.28
C ASP A 281 5.32 -12.96 -8.26
N ALA A 282 4.61 -11.88 -7.94
CA ALA A 282 3.43 -11.88 -7.06
C ALA A 282 2.29 -11.04 -7.63
N ILE A 283 1.06 -11.49 -7.39
CA ILE A 283 -0.16 -10.71 -7.51
C ILE A 283 -0.73 -10.58 -6.09
N VAL A 284 -1.04 -9.35 -5.68
CA VAL A 284 -1.75 -9.05 -4.43
C VAL A 284 -3.12 -8.54 -4.82
N ILE A 285 -4.17 -9.13 -4.23
CA ILE A 285 -5.53 -8.59 -4.29
C ILE A 285 -5.83 -8.05 -2.90
N THR A 286 -6.11 -6.76 -2.78
CA THR A 286 -6.45 -6.11 -1.52
C THR A 286 -7.61 -5.14 -1.74
N PHE A 287 -8.05 -4.48 -0.68
CA PHE A 287 -9.11 -3.48 -0.73
C PHE A 287 -8.61 -2.17 -0.13
N ASP A 288 -9.27 -1.06 -0.41
CA ASP A 288 -8.95 0.24 0.19
C ASP A 288 -9.35 0.31 1.68
N GLU A 289 -10.61 -0.03 1.98
CA GLU A 289 -11.22 -0.01 3.31
C GLU A 289 -12.41 -0.98 3.43
N ASP A 290 -12.97 -1.12 4.64
CA ASP A 290 -14.14 -1.97 4.84
C ASP A 290 -15.45 -1.35 4.31
N ASP A 291 -16.51 -2.15 4.21
CA ASP A 291 -17.81 -1.73 3.65
C ASP A 291 -18.64 -0.81 4.57
N HIS A 292 -18.09 -0.38 5.71
CA HIS A 292 -18.82 0.38 6.72
C HIS A 292 -17.97 1.55 7.28
N HIS A 293 -17.92 1.66 8.61
CA HIS A 293 -17.16 2.66 9.35
C HIS A 293 -16.31 1.93 10.39
N GLY A 294 -15.76 0.77 9.99
CA GLY A 294 -14.89 -0.01 10.84
C GLY A 294 -13.75 0.85 11.34
N LYS A 295 -13.42 0.71 12.62
CA LYS A 295 -12.27 1.40 13.24
C LYS A 295 -11.23 0.42 13.74
N GLU A 296 -11.37 -0.83 13.31
CA GLU A 296 -10.29 -1.79 13.47
C GLU A 296 -9.11 -1.32 12.61
N GLY A 297 -7.92 -1.46 13.15
CA GLY A 297 -6.71 -0.99 12.51
C GLY A 297 -5.52 -1.55 13.26
N CYS A 298 -4.37 -1.59 12.60
CA CYS A 298 -3.13 -2.02 13.20
C CYS A 298 -1.95 -1.26 12.60
N CYS A 299 -0.81 -1.34 13.29
CA CYS A 299 0.52 -1.09 12.74
C CYS A 299 0.67 0.25 12.01
N GLY A 300 1.27 1.24 12.68
CA GLY A 300 1.45 2.59 12.11
C GLY A 300 0.19 3.47 12.17
N ILE A 301 -0.94 2.97 12.68
CA ILE A 301 -2.16 3.76 12.96
C ILE A 301 -2.05 4.57 14.26
N ASP A 302 -2.74 5.71 14.32
CA ASP A 302 -2.99 6.45 15.56
C ASP A 302 -4.51 6.60 15.75
N LYS A 303 -5.06 5.90 16.75
CA LYS A 303 -6.50 5.92 17.05
C LYS A 303 -7.03 7.31 17.45
N ASN A 304 -6.15 8.25 17.79
CA ASN A 304 -6.52 9.63 18.10
C ASN A 304 -6.38 10.57 16.90
N ASP A 305 -5.74 10.11 15.83
CA ASP A 305 -5.65 10.83 14.57
C ASP A 305 -6.84 10.44 13.68
N PRO A 306 -7.81 11.35 13.45
CA PRO A 306 -8.97 11.04 12.62
C PRO A 306 -8.63 10.72 11.16
N THR A 307 -7.40 11.00 10.73
CA THR A 307 -6.91 10.77 9.36
C THR A 307 -6.21 9.41 9.22
N ASN A 308 -6.05 8.66 10.31
CA ASN A 308 -5.30 7.38 10.37
C ASN A 308 -5.78 6.53 11.56
N SER A 309 -7.10 6.48 11.78
CA SER A 309 -7.70 5.91 13.00
C SER A 309 -8.06 4.41 12.90
N GLY A 310 -7.89 3.82 11.72
CA GLY A 310 -8.37 2.49 11.33
C GLY A 310 -9.54 2.57 10.35
N GLY A 311 -9.46 1.82 9.25
CA GLY A 311 -10.49 1.69 8.21
C GLY A 311 -11.17 0.32 8.17
N GLY A 312 -11.05 -0.45 9.25
CA GLY A 312 -11.63 -1.78 9.35
C GLY A 312 -10.76 -2.89 8.76
N ARG A 313 -11.26 -4.12 8.84
CA ARG A 313 -10.53 -5.32 8.43
C ARG A 313 -10.93 -5.73 7.02
N ILE A 314 -9.96 -5.75 6.12
CA ILE A 314 -10.17 -5.95 4.68
C ILE A 314 -9.64 -7.31 4.19
N PRO A 315 -10.19 -7.85 3.08
CA PRO A 315 -9.62 -9.01 2.41
C PRO A 315 -8.23 -8.67 1.87
N THR A 316 -7.28 -9.58 2.02
CA THR A 316 -6.00 -9.49 1.29
C THR A 316 -5.48 -10.88 0.96
N ILE A 317 -5.24 -11.11 -0.33
CA ILE A 317 -4.80 -12.37 -0.92
C ILE A 317 -3.47 -12.12 -1.61
N VAL A 318 -2.51 -13.02 -1.39
CA VAL A 318 -1.20 -12.99 -2.05
C VAL A 318 -1.05 -14.26 -2.88
N ILE A 319 -0.91 -14.08 -4.18
CA ILE A 319 -0.70 -15.12 -5.17
C ILE A 319 0.75 -15.00 -5.61
N THR A 320 1.59 -15.97 -5.29
CA THR A 320 2.97 -16.05 -5.78
C THR A 320 3.07 -17.11 -6.89
N ASN A 321 3.96 -16.96 -7.86
CA ASN A 321 4.25 -18.05 -8.82
C ASN A 321 5.12 -19.17 -8.23
N HIS A 322 5.55 -19.03 -6.98
CA HIS A 322 6.43 -19.93 -6.27
C HIS A 322 5.99 -20.16 -4.82
N GLY A 323 6.77 -20.94 -4.07
CA GLY A 323 6.62 -21.03 -2.62
C GLY A 323 5.35 -21.76 -2.17
N PRO A 324 5.01 -21.64 -0.87
CA PRO A 324 3.92 -22.38 -0.27
C PRO A 324 2.54 -21.94 -0.80
N ARG A 325 1.58 -22.86 -0.67
CA ARG A 325 0.18 -22.73 -1.08
C ARG A 325 -0.73 -22.92 0.14
N GLY A 326 -1.90 -22.31 0.13
CA GLY A 326 -2.84 -22.34 1.26
C GLY A 326 -2.30 -21.72 2.55
N VAL A 327 -1.45 -20.70 2.44
CA VAL A 327 -0.88 -20.00 3.60
C VAL A 327 -1.95 -19.12 4.23
N VAL A 328 -2.22 -19.33 5.52
CA VAL A 328 -3.11 -18.47 6.30
C VAL A 328 -2.28 -17.72 7.32
N ASP A 329 -2.08 -16.42 7.11
CA ASP A 329 -1.34 -15.56 8.03
C ASP A 329 -2.29 -14.75 8.89
N LYS A 330 -2.04 -14.73 10.20
CA LYS A 330 -2.82 -14.00 11.23
C LYS A 330 -2.07 -12.80 11.77
N THR A 331 -0.86 -12.56 11.25
CA THR A 331 -0.08 -11.39 11.60
C THR A 331 -0.86 -10.13 11.23
N PRO A 332 -0.97 -9.13 12.13
CA PRO A 332 -1.59 -7.85 11.80
C PRO A 332 -0.76 -7.12 10.73
N TYR A 333 -1.41 -6.75 9.64
CA TYR A 333 -0.83 -5.99 8.53
C TYR A 333 -1.74 -4.82 8.15
N SER A 334 -1.16 -3.80 7.52
CA SER A 334 -1.85 -2.67 6.90
C SER A 334 -1.29 -2.39 5.50
N HIS A 335 -1.80 -1.39 4.78
CA HIS A 335 -1.21 -0.99 3.50
C HIS A 335 0.23 -0.52 3.68
N TYR A 336 0.59 0.00 4.85
CA TYR A 336 2.00 0.26 5.21
C TYR A 336 2.85 -1.02 5.24
N SER A 337 2.31 -2.14 5.71
CA SER A 337 3.00 -3.44 5.67
C SER A 337 3.17 -3.95 4.24
N LEU A 338 2.17 -3.78 3.39
CA LEU A 338 2.27 -4.12 1.97
C LEU A 338 3.32 -3.25 1.27
N LEU A 339 3.31 -1.93 1.50
CA LEU A 339 4.33 -1.00 0.99
C LEU A 339 5.74 -1.39 1.43
N ARG A 340 5.95 -1.65 2.72
CA ARG A 340 7.24 -2.13 3.25
C ARG A 340 7.68 -3.43 2.58
N THR A 341 6.75 -4.34 2.33
CA THR A 341 7.01 -5.61 1.64
C THR A 341 7.47 -5.38 0.21
N ILE A 342 6.84 -4.47 -0.52
CA ILE A 342 7.21 -4.10 -1.89
C ILE A 342 8.59 -3.44 -1.93
N GLU A 343 8.85 -2.49 -1.02
CA GLU A 343 10.16 -1.85 -0.87
C GLU A 343 11.24 -2.91 -0.61
N ASP A 344 11.01 -3.82 0.34
CA ASP A 344 11.92 -4.91 0.65
C ASP A 344 12.11 -5.86 -0.55
N ALA A 345 11.06 -6.21 -1.27
CA ALA A 345 11.13 -7.09 -2.44
C ALA A 345 11.99 -6.51 -3.58
N PHE A 346 11.92 -5.20 -3.81
CA PHE A 346 12.73 -4.52 -4.83
C PHE A 346 14.10 -4.06 -4.34
N GLY A 347 14.40 -4.19 -3.04
CA GLY A 347 15.69 -3.84 -2.47
C GLY A 347 15.87 -2.39 -2.06
N ILE A 348 14.76 -1.70 -1.89
CA ILE A 348 14.67 -0.38 -1.28
C ILE A 348 14.73 -0.58 0.25
N ARG A 349 15.54 0.22 0.94
CA ARG A 349 15.73 0.16 2.40
C ARG A 349 15.49 1.48 3.11
N GLU A 350 15.16 2.51 2.34
CA GLU A 350 14.73 3.82 2.84
C GLU A 350 13.20 3.82 2.80
N TYR A 351 12.56 3.27 3.83
CA TYR A 351 11.12 3.08 3.84
C TYR A 351 10.35 4.41 3.92
N LEU A 352 9.23 4.52 3.20
CA LEU A 352 8.38 5.71 3.22
C LEU A 352 7.57 5.81 4.51
N ALA A 353 7.71 6.92 5.23
CA ALA A 353 6.87 7.32 6.36
C ALA A 353 6.52 6.16 7.32
N HIS A 354 5.25 5.78 7.47
CA HIS A 354 4.81 4.72 8.39
C HIS A 354 5.25 3.32 7.95
N ALA A 355 5.60 3.07 6.68
CA ALA A 355 6.17 1.79 6.26
C ALA A 355 7.50 1.48 7.00
N GLY A 356 8.22 2.51 7.45
CA GLY A 356 9.43 2.38 8.26
C GLY A 356 9.19 2.26 9.77
N ALA A 357 7.94 2.27 10.24
CA ALA A 357 7.63 2.24 11.66
C ALA A 357 8.00 0.87 12.30
N PRO A 358 8.45 0.84 13.57
CA PRO A 358 8.89 -0.40 14.21
C PRO A 358 7.81 -1.49 14.33
N ASP A 359 6.55 -1.10 14.39
CA ASP A 359 5.37 -1.97 14.51
C ASP A 359 4.78 -2.36 13.14
N VAL A 360 5.22 -1.76 12.04
CA VAL A 360 4.87 -2.15 10.69
C VAL A 360 5.85 -3.20 10.20
N ILE A 361 5.42 -4.44 10.08
CA ILE A 361 6.27 -5.57 9.64
C ILE A 361 5.91 -6.03 8.23
N PRO A 362 6.87 -6.54 7.45
CA PRO A 362 6.61 -7.02 6.10
C PRO A 362 5.82 -8.33 6.11
N MET A 363 5.08 -8.59 5.03
CA MET A 363 4.25 -9.77 4.81
C MET A 363 5.07 -11.01 4.44
N SER A 364 6.21 -11.22 5.10
CA SER A 364 7.23 -12.21 4.68
C SER A 364 6.69 -13.63 4.56
N ALA A 365 5.73 -14.04 5.39
CA ALA A 365 5.16 -15.39 5.33
C ALA A 365 4.34 -15.64 4.05
N LEU A 366 3.73 -14.59 3.49
CA LEU A 366 2.90 -14.64 2.28
C LEU A 366 3.75 -14.50 1.00
N PHE A 367 4.94 -13.92 1.11
CA PHE A 367 5.90 -13.73 0.01
C PHE A 367 7.10 -14.71 0.08
N ALA A 368 7.02 -15.75 0.92
CA ALA A 368 8.15 -16.67 1.12
C ALA A 368 8.39 -17.59 -0.09
N GLN A 369 9.66 -17.94 -0.33
CA GLN A 369 10.05 -18.88 -1.39
C GLN A 369 10.06 -20.35 -0.98
N ASN A 370 10.16 -20.68 0.32
CA ASN A 370 10.07 -22.05 0.88
C ASN A 370 9.70 -22.04 2.36
#